data_AF-A0A9X4KWH2-F1
#
_entry.id   AF-A0A9X4KWH2-F1
#
_cell.length_a   1.000
_cell.length_b   1.000
_cell.length_c   1.000
_cell.angle_alpha   90.00
_cell.angle_beta   90.00
_cell.angle_gamma   90.00
#
_symmetry.space_group_name_H-M   'P 1'
#
loop_
_entity.id
_entity.type
_entity.pdbx_description
1 polymer ?
#
loop_
_entity_poly.entity_id
_entity_poly.type
_entity_poly.pdbx_seq_one_letter_code
_entity_poly.pdbx_strand_id
1 'polypeptide(L)' 'MTGESGSAQVYRILAELSVNGKPYAVLQSDAMRKEGEIEVFRVLTEDASEPKLESVDDDEEWEDVAEAYDDLQFGSEDRP' A
#
# COMPACT_ATOMS: atom_id res chain seq x y z
N MET A 1 -10.15 30.29 15.51
CA MET A 1 -8.68 30.27 15.43
C MET A 1 -8.27 29.04 16.21
N THR A 2 -8.02 27.88 15.61
CA THR A 2 -7.01 27.52 14.60
C THR A 2 -7.63 26.59 13.57
N GLY A 3 -7.45 26.88 12.27
CA GLY A 3 -7.67 25.85 11.25
C GLY A 3 -6.51 24.89 11.35
N GLU A 4 -6.73 23.70 11.90
CA GLU A 4 -5.85 22.57 11.64
C GLU A 4 -5.76 22.44 10.12
N SER A 5 -4.62 22.86 9.54
CA SER A 5 -4.20 22.30 8.26
C SER A 5 -3.79 20.86 8.52
N GLY A 6 -4.77 20.02 8.85
CA GLY A 6 -4.64 18.59 8.64
C GLY A 6 -4.60 18.44 7.14
N SER A 7 -3.40 18.43 6.56
CA SER A 7 -3.19 18.06 5.17
C SER A 7 -3.74 16.65 5.02
N ALA A 8 -5.01 16.56 4.64
CA ALA A 8 -5.65 15.31 4.26
C ALA A 8 -4.89 14.80 3.03
N GLN A 9 -3.92 13.93 3.27
CA GLN A 9 -3.12 13.38 2.22
C GLN A 9 -3.97 12.32 1.52
N VAL A 10 -4.29 12.58 0.25
CA VAL A 10 -5.04 11.64 -0.57
C VAL A 10 -4.07 10.56 -1.02
N TYR A 11 -4.30 9.36 -0.52
CA TYR A 11 -3.63 8.15 -1.01
C TYR A 11 -4.51 7.46 -2.03
N ARG A 12 -3.88 6.92 -3.07
CA ARG A 12 -4.52 6.04 -4.04
C ARG A 12 -4.01 4.63 -3.82
N ILE A 13 -4.92 3.68 -3.70
CA ILE A 13 -4.59 2.25 -3.72
C ILE A 13 -4.15 1.90 -5.14
N LEU A 14 -2.92 1.43 -5.29
CA LEU A 14 -2.37 0.93 -6.54
C LEU A 14 -2.70 -0.54 -6.74
N ALA A 15 -2.57 -1.35 -5.67
CA ALA A 15 -2.90 -2.76 -5.66
C ALA A 15 -3.22 -3.25 -4.25
N GLU A 16 -3.98 -4.34 -4.19
CA GLU A 16 -4.24 -5.11 -2.98
C GLU A 16 -3.70 -6.52 -3.21
N LEU A 17 -2.84 -6.99 -2.32
CA LEU A 17 -2.22 -8.30 -2.41
C LEU A 17 -2.25 -9.01 -1.06
N SER A 18 -2.06 -10.33 -1.06
CA SER A 18 -1.98 -11.10 0.18
C SER A 18 -0.65 -11.82 0.26
N VAL A 19 0.13 -11.44 1.28
CA VAL A 19 1.45 -11.96 1.56
C VAL A 19 1.39 -12.73 2.87
N ASN A 20 1.92 -13.94 2.90
CA ASN A 20 1.94 -14.82 4.06
C ASN A 20 0.54 -14.99 4.74
N GLY A 21 -0.54 -14.91 3.97
CA GLY A 21 -1.91 -15.01 4.48
C GLY A 21 -2.44 -13.76 5.20
N LYS A 22 -1.72 -12.64 5.13
CA LYS A 22 -2.16 -11.33 5.59
C LYS A 22 -2.46 -10.46 4.36
N PRO A 23 -3.53 -9.64 4.37
CA PRO A 23 -3.81 -8.73 3.27
C PRO A 23 -2.98 -7.43 3.42
N TYR A 24 -2.48 -6.93 2.30
CA TYR A 24 -1.70 -5.71 2.17
C TYR A 24 -2.25 -4.85 1.04
N ALA A 25 -2.11 -3.55 1.20
CA ALA A 25 -2.47 -2.53 0.24
C ALA A 25 -1.24 -1.69 -0.09
N VAL A 26 -0.91 -1.63 -1.38
CA VAL A 26 0.09 -0.70 -1.91
C VAL A 26 -0.61 0.61 -2.20
N LEU A 27 -0.14 1.67 -1.56
CA LEU A 27 -0.71 3.00 -1.62
C LEU A 27 0.34 3.96 -2.17
N GLN A 28 -0.14 4.98 -2.89
CA GLN A 28 0.71 6.05 -3.40
C GLN A 28 0.00 7.39 -3.25
N SER A 29 0.69 8.34 -2.64
CA SER A 29 0.24 9.74 -2.57
C SER A 29 0.70 10.55 -3.78
N ASP A 30 0.13 11.73 -4.01
CA ASP A 30 0.58 12.63 -5.09
C ASP A 30 2.06 13.01 -4.98
N ALA A 31 2.57 13.13 -3.75
CA ALA A 31 3.99 13.40 -3.49
C ALA A 31 4.84 12.20 -3.91
N MET A 32 4.51 11.00 -3.42
CA MET A 32 5.22 9.76 -3.76
C MET A 32 5.18 9.49 -5.27
N ARG A 33 4.05 9.77 -5.93
CA ARG A 33 3.93 9.65 -7.39
C ARG A 33 4.94 10.54 -8.14
N LYS A 34 5.24 11.74 -7.64
CA LYS A 34 6.24 12.63 -8.25
C LYS A 34 7.66 12.11 -8.06
N GLU A 35 7.91 11.38 -6.99
CA GLU A 35 9.21 10.77 -6.65
C GLU A 35 9.35 9.34 -7.20
N GLY A 36 8.25 8.73 -7.63
CA GLY A 36 8.20 7.35 -8.12
C GLY A 36 8.13 6.31 -6.99
N GLU A 37 7.74 6.73 -5.79
CA GLU A 37 7.71 5.89 -4.59
C GLU A 37 6.33 5.26 -4.37
N ILE A 38 6.32 4.17 -3.59
CA ILE A 38 5.11 3.47 -3.13
C ILE A 38 5.23 3.21 -1.63
N GLU A 39 4.09 3.12 -0.98
CA GLU A 39 4.00 2.77 0.44
C GLU A 39 3.18 1.51 0.62
N VAL A 40 3.63 0.63 1.49
CA VAL A 40 2.95 -0.63 1.78
C VAL A 40 2.28 -0.54 3.15
N PHE A 41 1.00 -0.84 3.19
CA PHE A 41 0.23 -0.94 4.43
C PHE A 41 -0.42 -2.29 4.56
N ARG A 42 -0.35 -2.87 5.74
CA ARG A 42 -1.09 -4.08 6.10
C ARG A 42 -2.54 -3.73 6.37
N VAL A 43 -3.46 -4.49 5.78
CA VAL A 43 -4.90 -4.37 6.00
C VAL A 43 -5.28 -5.24 7.20
N LEU A 44 -5.74 -4.60 8.27
CA LEU A 44 -6.27 -5.27 9.45
C LEU A 44 -7.80 -5.28 9.36
N THR A 45 -8.35 -6.47 9.08
CA THR A 45 -9.81 -6.70 9.01
C THR A 45 -10.37 -7.21 10.34
N GLU A 46 -9.81 -6.75 11.46
CA GLU A 46 -10.21 -7.21 12.82
C GLU A 46 -11.61 -6.72 13.21
N ASP A 47 -12.03 -5.56 12.69
CA ASP A 47 -13.34 -4.98 12.92
C ASP A 47 -14.17 -5.08 11.63
N ALA A 48 -15.24 -5.89 11.64
CA ALA A 48 -16.11 -6.14 10.48
C ALA A 48 -16.76 -4.89 9.84
N SER A 49 -16.63 -3.72 10.49
CA SER A 49 -17.21 -2.46 10.02
C SER A 49 -16.21 -1.58 9.27
N GLU A 50 -14.92 -1.59 9.64
CA GLU A 50 -13.92 -0.67 9.09
C GLU A 50 -12.53 -1.33 9.06
N PRO A 51 -11.98 -1.63 7.86
CA PRO A 51 -10.61 -2.11 7.75
C PRO A 51 -9.63 -1.01 8.17
N LYS A 52 -8.64 -1.38 8.98
CA LYS A 52 -7.55 -0.48 9.39
C LYS A 52 -6.31 -0.75 8.54
N LEU A 53 -5.53 0.30 8.31
CA LEU A 53 -4.25 0.21 7.62
C LEU A 53 -3.14 0.43 8.66
N GLU A 54 -2.20 -0.51 8.70
CA GLU A 54 -1.02 -0.45 9.55
C GLU A 54 0.22 -0.34 8.66
N SER A 55 1.09 0.64 8.93
CA SER A 55 2.34 0.80 8.19
C SER A 55 3.27 -0.38 8.46
N VAL A 56 3.89 -0.91 7.40
CA VAL A 56 4.87 -1.99 7.54
C VAL A 56 6.24 -1.38 7.89
N ASP A 57 6.68 -1.58 9.15
CA ASP A 57 7.99 -1.11 9.65
C ASP A 57 9.09 -2.19 9.52
N ASP A 58 8.69 -3.45 9.32
CA ASP A 58 9.61 -4.58 9.10
C ASP A 58 10.09 -4.61 7.65
N ASP A 59 11.39 -4.38 7.42
CA ASP A 59 11.98 -4.38 6.07
C ASP A 59 11.73 -5.70 5.32
N GLU A 60 11.82 -6.86 5.99
CA GLU A 60 11.57 -8.17 5.36
C GLU A 60 10.12 -8.30 4.88
N GLU A 61 9.16 -7.81 5.66
CA GLU A 61 7.74 -7.83 5.30
C GLU A 61 7.47 -6.85 4.14
N TRP A 62 8.14 -5.70 4.14
CA TRP A 62 8.07 -4.75 3.03
C TRP A 62 8.65 -5.34 1.74
N GLU A 63 9.79 -6.02 1.80
CA GLU A 63 10.43 -6.65 0.63
C GLU A 63 9.54 -7.73 0.01
N ASP A 64 8.90 -8.60 0.81
CA ASP A 64 8.01 -9.66 0.30
C ASP A 64 6.79 -9.07 -0.44
N VAL A 65 6.19 -8.02 0.14
CA VAL A 65 5.06 -7.31 -0.49
C VAL A 65 5.49 -6.53 -1.73
N ALA A 66 6.67 -5.91 -1.70
CA ALA A 66 7.21 -5.19 -2.86
C ALA A 66 7.53 -6.16 -4.01
N GLU A 67 8.12 -7.32 -3.73
CA GLU A 67 8.37 -8.38 -4.72
C GLU A 67 7.06 -8.90 -5.31
N ALA A 68 6.08 -9.23 -4.48
CA ALA A 68 4.77 -9.66 -4.94
C ALA A 68 4.02 -8.59 -5.74
N TYR A 69 4.22 -7.30 -5.43
CA TYR A 69 3.69 -6.19 -6.21
C TYR A 69 4.37 -6.06 -7.57
N ASP A 70 5.71 -6.16 -7.63
CA ASP A 70 6.48 -6.15 -8.88
C ASP A 70 6.06 -7.31 -9.79
N ASP A 71 5.95 -8.53 -9.25
CA ASP A 71 5.43 -9.69 -9.98
C ASP A 71 4.00 -9.46 -10.48
N LEU A 72 3.13 -8.80 -9.71
CA LEU A 72 1.78 -8.48 -10.16
C LEU A 72 1.75 -7.42 -11.27
N GLN A 73 2.61 -6.40 -11.21
CA GLN A 73 2.71 -5.36 -12.23
C GLN A 73 3.36 -5.88 -13.52
N PHE A 74 4.48 -6.60 -13.41
CA PHE A 74 5.33 -7.00 -14.54
C PHE A 74 5.12 -8.47 -14.97
N GLY A 75 4.67 -9.34 -14.08
CA GLY A 75 4.36 -10.74 -14.38
C GLY A 75 3.15 -10.95 -15.30
N SER A 76 2.38 -9.88 -15.58
CA SER A 76 1.31 -9.89 -16.58
C SER A 76 1.74 -9.38 -17.98
N GLU A 77 2.99 -8.95 -18.17
CA GLU A 77 3.53 -8.49 -19.47
C GLU A 77 4.07 -9.65 -20.35
N ASP A 78 3.48 -10.85 -20.25
CA ASP A 78 3.48 -11.83 -21.34
C ASP A 78 2.06 -11.94 -21.91
N ARG A 79 1.73 -11.06 -22.87
CA ARG A 79 0.68 -11.34 -23.84
C ARG A 79 1.17 -10.91 -25.24
N PRO A 80 1.37 -11.87 -26.17
CA PRO A 80 1.91 -11.64 -27.52
C PRO A 80 0.96 -10.89 -28.46
#